data_AF-A0A3B8WXM2-F1
#
_entry.id   AF-A0A3B8WXM2-F1
#
_cell.length_a   1.000
_cell.length_b   1.000
_cell.length_c   1.000
_cell.angle_alpha   90.00
_cell.angle_beta   90.00
_cell.angle_gamma   90.00
#
_symmetry.space_group_name_H-M   'P 1'
#
loop_
_entity.id
_entity.type
_entity.pdbx_description
1 polymer ?
#
loop_
_entity_poly.entity_id
_entity_poly.type
_entity_poly.pdbx_seq_one_letter_code
_entity_poly.pdbx_strand_id
1 'polypeptide(L)'
;MTVKAYRLANLINFTCALLFFGALVVLYFVYQQNRNQLEEIGDITSYQDTERHLNKIIYRYVAAYLDNGNALLLHQAKKELIERRQLVVQQLSPSFQSTVTKQIDPLLQTLETEVLALGKLAGAPRELVRHSSRELRDLNARFYEYIAGSESDRSALAAEHYSYARLFQELTESATSYAKSYLDSGNREFRLRIDEELESIDYLLQRWQSLDRLDSFIYEAETRYSLWGDDDQEMVRIEPLAEYLEQARYGINRFGREIDATRQLIQQRDQGLLRLQQQTETVASELMDLQQKL
;
A
#
# COMPACT_ATOMS: atom_id res chain seq x y z
N MET A 1 -62.11 26.44 72.24
CA MET A 1 -61.57 25.22 71.60
C MET A 1 -61.20 25.39 70.12
N THR A 2 -61.55 26.49 69.45
CA THR A 2 -61.40 26.71 68.00
C THR A 2 -59.96 27.05 67.53
N VAL A 3 -59.16 27.74 68.36
CA VAL A 3 -57.80 28.17 67.98
C VAL A 3 -56.79 27.00 67.90
N LYS A 4 -56.95 25.96 68.75
CA LYS A 4 -56.08 24.77 68.72
C LYS A 4 -56.31 23.90 67.50
N ALA A 5 -57.57 23.75 67.06
CA ALA A 5 -57.91 22.97 65.87
C ALA A 5 -57.37 23.62 64.58
N TYR A 6 -57.43 24.95 64.47
CA TYR A 6 -56.91 25.70 63.32
C TYR A 6 -55.38 25.62 63.22
N ARG A 7 -54.67 25.65 64.35
CA ARG A 7 -53.21 25.47 64.40
C ARG A 7 -52.80 24.04 64.03
N LEU A 8 -53.57 23.03 64.44
CA LEU A 8 -53.30 21.64 64.09
C LEU A 8 -53.49 21.37 62.59
N ALA A 9 -54.57 21.90 61.99
CA ALA A 9 -54.83 21.80 60.56
C ALA A 9 -53.76 22.53 59.71
N ASN A 10 -53.32 23.71 60.14
CA ASN A 10 -52.21 24.42 59.49
C ASN A 10 -50.87 23.67 59.63
N LEU A 11 -50.61 23.02 60.76
CA LEU A 11 -49.42 22.19 60.95
C LEU A 11 -49.44 20.96 60.02
N ILE A 12 -50.58 20.29 59.90
CA ILE A 12 -50.75 19.12 59.03
C ILE A 12 -50.59 19.53 57.56
N ASN A 13 -51.24 20.61 57.12
CA ASN A 13 -51.11 21.12 55.75
C ASN A 13 -49.67 21.56 55.42
N PHE A 14 -48.97 22.16 56.39
CA PHE A 14 -47.56 22.53 56.21
C PHE A 14 -46.65 21.30 56.10
N THR A 15 -46.87 20.28 56.96
CA THR A 15 -46.10 19.02 56.90
C THR A 15 -46.36 18.26 55.59
N CYS A 16 -47.61 18.22 55.12
CA CYS A 16 -47.98 17.63 53.83
C CYS A 16 -47.36 18.38 52.64
N ALA A 17 -47.36 19.71 52.66
CA ALA A 17 -46.72 20.52 51.62
C ALA A 17 -45.19 20.31 51.59
N LEU A 18 -44.56 20.16 52.76
CA LEU A 18 -43.12 19.95 52.89
C LEU A 18 -42.70 18.55 52.40
N LEU A 19 -43.51 17.53 52.68
CA LEU A 19 -43.31 16.18 52.13
C LEU A 19 -43.49 16.14 50.61
N PHE A 20 -44.48 16.86 50.07
CA PHE A 20 -44.70 16.94 48.62
C PHE A 20 -43.55 17.65 47.91
N PHE A 21 -43.04 18.75 48.48
CA PHE A 21 -41.87 19.45 47.96
C PHE A 21 -40.61 18.58 48.03
N GLY A 22 -40.39 17.85 49.14
CA GLY A 22 -39.29 16.89 49.26
C GLY A 22 -39.34 15.79 48.19
N ALA A 23 -40.53 15.25 47.89
CA ALA A 23 -40.72 14.25 46.84
C ALA A 23 -40.39 14.80 45.44
N LEU A 24 -40.75 16.05 45.14
CA LEU A 24 -40.43 16.70 43.86
C LEU A 24 -38.92 16.94 43.68
N VAL A 25 -38.21 17.31 44.75
CA VAL A 25 -36.75 17.50 44.70
C VAL A 25 -36.04 16.16 44.45
N VAL A 26 -36.49 15.08 45.10
CA VAL A 26 -35.95 13.74 44.87
C VAL A 26 -36.25 13.27 43.44
N LEU A 27 -37.48 13.47 42.94
CA LEU A 27 -37.83 13.15 41.55
C LEU A 27 -37.00 13.95 40.54
N TYR A 28 -36.73 15.24 40.82
CA TYR A 28 -35.87 16.07 39.99
C TYR A 28 -34.42 15.56 39.98
N PHE A 29 -33.87 15.21 41.14
CA PHE A 29 -32.52 14.65 41.23
C PHE A 29 -32.40 13.28 40.55
N VAL A 30 -33.38 12.39 40.75
CA VAL A 30 -33.42 11.08 40.10
C VAL A 30 -33.60 11.21 38.59
N TYR A 31 -34.46 12.13 38.13
CA TYR A 31 -34.62 12.45 36.71
C TYR A 31 -33.30 12.96 36.12
N GLN A 32 -32.62 13.86 36.82
CA GLN A 32 -31.37 14.43 36.33
C GLN A 32 -30.22 13.43 36.35
N GLN A 33 -30.17 12.55 37.36
CA GLN A 33 -29.20 11.46 37.43
C GLN A 33 -29.44 10.40 36.35
N ASN A 34 -30.69 9.99 36.12
CA ASN A 34 -31.02 9.06 35.02
C ASN A 34 -30.72 9.68 33.66
N ARG A 35 -31.00 10.98 33.47
CA ARG A 35 -30.68 11.69 32.24
C ARG A 35 -29.17 11.70 31.98
N ASN A 36 -28.37 12.04 32.99
CA ASN A 36 -26.91 12.06 32.87
C ASN A 36 -26.35 10.65 32.57
N GLN A 37 -26.87 9.60 33.22
CA GLN A 37 -26.46 8.21 32.96
C GLN A 37 -26.83 7.73 31.55
N LEU A 38 -27.99 8.14 31.03
CA LEU A 38 -28.41 7.81 29.66
C LEU A 38 -27.58 8.54 28.60
N GLU A 39 -27.22 9.80 28.85
CA GLU A 39 -26.29 10.57 28.01
C GLU A 39 -24.89 9.91 28.02
N GLU A 40 -24.39 9.49 29.18
CA GLU A 40 -23.09 8.82 29.35
C GLU A 40 -23.02 7.44 28.65
N ILE A 41 -24.06 6.60 28.78
CA ILE A 41 -24.14 5.31 28.08
C ILE A 41 -24.27 5.51 26.56
N GLY A 42 -25.03 6.52 26.12
CA GLY A 42 -25.16 6.90 24.72
C GLY A 42 -23.83 7.32 24.09
N ASP A 43 -23.04 8.12 24.82
CA ASP A 43 -21.71 8.56 24.40
C ASP A 43 -20.71 7.38 24.31
N ILE A 44 -20.73 6.44 25.27
CA ILE A 44 -19.85 5.24 25.27
C ILE A 44 -20.15 4.30 24.08
N THR A 45 -21.43 4.06 23.79
CA THR A 45 -21.82 3.14 22.71
C THR A 45 -21.49 3.73 21.34
N SER A 46 -21.70 5.04 21.18
CA SER A 46 -21.36 5.80 19.98
C SER A 46 -19.83 5.89 19.79
N TYR A 47 -19.06 5.86 20.87
CA TYR A 47 -17.60 5.77 20.86
C TYR A 47 -17.09 4.43 20.28
N GLN A 48 -17.50 3.29 20.85
CA GLN A 48 -17.04 1.97 20.38
C GLN A 48 -17.42 1.71 18.93
N ASP A 49 -18.53 2.29 18.49
CA ASP A 49 -18.94 2.26 17.10
C ASP A 49 -18.04 3.13 16.20
N THR A 50 -17.62 4.32 16.68
CA THR A 50 -16.72 5.22 15.92
C THR A 50 -15.35 4.59 15.75
N GLU A 51 -14.76 4.04 16.80
CA GLU A 51 -13.45 3.40 16.76
C GLU A 51 -13.44 2.18 15.82
N ARG A 52 -14.44 1.28 15.95
CA ARG A 52 -14.57 0.13 15.05
C ARG A 52 -14.74 0.56 13.60
N HIS A 53 -15.48 1.63 13.34
CA HIS A 53 -15.70 2.14 11.99
C HIS A 53 -14.42 2.75 11.40
N LEU A 54 -13.67 3.54 12.18
CA LEU A 54 -12.39 4.12 11.76
C LEU A 54 -11.36 3.02 11.41
N ASN A 55 -11.20 2.03 12.28
CA ASN A 55 -10.34 0.87 12.02
C ASN A 55 -10.77 0.15 10.73
N LYS A 56 -12.08 -0.08 10.54
CA LYS A 56 -12.60 -0.69 9.31
C LYS A 56 -12.28 0.13 8.06
N ILE A 57 -12.38 1.45 8.11
CA ILE A 57 -12.06 2.34 6.97
C ILE A 57 -10.58 2.18 6.59
N ILE A 58 -9.68 2.19 7.57
CA ILE A 58 -8.24 2.10 7.33
C ILE A 58 -7.86 0.74 6.74
N TYR A 59 -8.29 -0.35 7.36
CA TYR A 59 -7.95 -1.69 6.87
C TYR A 59 -8.65 -2.06 5.56
N ARG A 60 -9.90 -1.63 5.34
CA ARG A 60 -10.65 -2.00 4.13
C ARG A 60 -10.30 -1.14 2.94
N TYR A 61 -10.21 0.18 3.12
CA TYR A 61 -10.14 1.12 2.02
C TYR A 61 -8.75 1.71 1.84
N VAL A 62 -8.10 2.12 2.92
CA VAL A 62 -6.79 2.76 2.83
C VAL A 62 -5.71 1.74 2.51
N ALA A 63 -5.69 0.60 3.20
CA ALA A 63 -4.74 -0.47 2.89
C ALA A 63 -4.91 -1.00 1.47
N ALA A 64 -6.16 -1.22 1.02
CA ALA A 64 -6.42 -1.64 -0.34
C ALA A 64 -6.03 -0.57 -1.38
N TYR A 65 -6.28 0.71 -1.10
CA TYR A 65 -5.83 1.81 -1.95
C TYR A 65 -4.31 1.88 -2.06
N LEU A 66 -3.60 1.72 -0.95
CA LEU A 66 -2.13 1.72 -0.91
C LEU A 66 -1.52 0.47 -1.56
N ASP A 67 -2.31 -0.59 -1.74
CA ASP A 67 -1.86 -1.81 -2.43
C ASP A 67 -2.03 -1.73 -3.95
N ASN A 68 -3.15 -1.19 -4.44
CA ASN A 68 -3.51 -1.22 -5.86
C ASN A 68 -3.67 0.16 -6.53
N GLY A 69 -3.49 1.25 -5.78
CA GLY A 69 -3.61 2.63 -6.28
C GLY A 69 -5.02 3.03 -6.73
N ASN A 70 -6.07 2.24 -6.46
CA ASN A 70 -7.42 2.52 -6.92
C ASN A 70 -8.03 3.73 -6.18
N ALA A 71 -8.03 4.90 -6.84
CA ALA A 71 -8.52 6.16 -6.28
C ALA A 71 -9.98 6.11 -5.79
N LEU A 72 -10.80 5.17 -6.28
CA LEU A 72 -12.17 4.98 -5.77
C LEU A 72 -12.17 4.56 -4.29
N LEU A 73 -11.20 3.73 -3.88
CA LEU A 73 -11.07 3.28 -2.50
C LEU A 73 -10.70 4.45 -1.57
N LEU A 74 -9.77 5.31 -2.00
CA LEU A 74 -9.44 6.52 -1.24
C LEU A 74 -10.64 7.47 -1.14
N HIS A 75 -11.40 7.64 -2.24
CA HIS A 75 -12.62 8.44 -2.20
C HIS A 75 -13.64 7.87 -1.21
N GLN A 76 -13.86 6.55 -1.23
CA GLN A 76 -14.75 5.87 -0.29
C GLN A 76 -14.30 6.06 1.16
N ALA A 77 -13.00 5.94 1.45
CA ALA A 77 -12.44 6.18 2.77
C ALA A 77 -12.74 7.61 3.29
N LYS A 78 -12.51 8.62 2.44
CA LYS A 78 -12.78 10.03 2.78
C LYS A 78 -14.27 10.28 3.02
N LYS A 79 -15.13 9.75 2.15
CA LYS A 79 -16.58 9.90 2.26
C LYS A 79 -17.08 9.34 3.60
N GLU A 80 -16.67 8.13 3.94
CA GLU A 80 -17.04 7.46 5.19
C GLU A 80 -16.52 8.20 6.43
N LEU A 81 -15.29 8.75 6.39
CA LEU A 81 -14.76 9.57 7.49
C LEU A 81 -15.58 10.87 7.68
N ILE A 82 -15.97 11.54 6.58
CA ILE A 82 -16.77 12.77 6.62
C ILE A 82 -18.18 12.48 7.17
N GLU A 83 -18.82 11.40 6.70
CA GLU A 83 -20.13 10.97 7.20
C GLU A 83 -20.04 10.64 8.69
N ARG A 84 -18.97 9.96 9.13
CA ARG A 84 -18.78 9.67 10.56
C ARG A 84 -18.60 10.95 11.39
N ARG A 85 -17.81 11.91 10.89
CA ARG A 85 -17.65 13.22 11.54
C ARG A 85 -18.98 13.92 11.72
N GLN A 86 -19.83 13.94 10.68
CA GLN A 86 -21.15 14.56 10.77
C GLN A 86 -22.05 13.88 11.79
N LEU A 87 -22.04 12.55 11.84
CA LEU A 87 -22.82 11.77 12.79
C LEU A 87 -22.40 12.06 14.24
N VAL A 88 -21.09 12.11 14.49
CA VAL A 88 -20.50 12.48 15.80
C VAL A 88 -20.91 13.90 16.21
N VAL A 89 -20.81 14.87 15.31
CA VAL A 89 -21.18 16.28 15.60
C VAL A 89 -22.68 16.43 15.89
N GLN A 90 -23.54 15.57 15.33
CA GLN A 90 -24.98 15.66 15.55
C GLN A 90 -25.47 14.92 16.80
N GLN A 91 -24.73 13.89 17.26
CA GLN A 91 -25.22 12.96 18.28
C GLN A 91 -24.52 13.06 19.64
N LEU A 92 -23.29 13.59 19.69
CA LEU A 92 -22.50 13.63 20.93
C LEU A 92 -22.60 14.97 21.66
N SER A 93 -22.28 14.96 22.95
CA SER A 93 -22.11 16.16 23.77
C SER A 93 -21.01 17.10 23.24
N PRO A 94 -21.09 18.43 23.44
CA PRO A 94 -20.13 19.40 22.86
C PRO A 94 -18.65 19.14 23.21
N SER A 95 -18.38 18.58 24.38
CA SER A 95 -17.04 18.15 24.81
C SER A 95 -16.49 17.01 23.94
N PHE A 96 -17.33 16.00 23.64
CA PHE A 96 -16.99 14.92 22.74
C PHE A 96 -16.88 15.38 21.27
N GLN A 97 -17.76 16.27 20.83
CA GLN A 97 -17.70 16.82 19.47
C GLN A 97 -16.35 17.49 19.19
N SER A 98 -15.85 18.31 20.13
CA SER A 98 -14.58 19.02 19.96
C SER A 98 -13.40 18.04 19.84
N THR A 99 -13.35 17.02 20.68
CA THR A 99 -12.25 16.05 20.66
C THR A 99 -12.30 15.18 19.42
N VAL A 100 -13.46 14.59 19.10
CA VAL A 100 -13.57 13.71 17.93
C VAL A 100 -13.30 14.49 16.63
N THR A 101 -13.68 15.77 16.54
CA THR A 101 -13.36 16.60 15.37
C THR A 101 -11.86 16.87 15.25
N LYS A 102 -11.19 17.22 16.36
CA LYS A 102 -9.72 17.41 16.41
C LYS A 102 -8.94 16.13 16.04
N GLN A 103 -9.58 14.98 16.16
CA GLN A 103 -9.01 13.66 15.91
C GLN A 103 -9.27 13.17 14.47
N ILE A 104 -10.47 13.42 13.93
CA ILE A 104 -10.85 13.03 12.56
C ILE A 104 -10.23 13.95 11.50
N ASP A 105 -10.08 15.25 11.78
CA ASP A 105 -9.55 16.20 10.78
C ASP A 105 -8.07 15.92 10.39
N PRO A 106 -7.14 15.57 11.31
CA PRO A 106 -5.80 15.12 10.96
C PRO A 106 -5.77 13.84 10.12
N LEU A 107 -6.71 12.90 10.37
CA LEU A 107 -6.85 11.70 9.56
C LEU A 107 -7.30 12.06 8.13
N LEU A 108 -8.29 12.94 7.98
CA LEU A 108 -8.72 13.45 6.67
C LEU A 108 -7.56 14.12 5.91
N GLN A 109 -6.80 14.96 6.59
CA GLN A 109 -5.63 15.63 6.01
C GLN A 109 -4.59 14.62 5.55
N THR A 110 -4.30 13.60 6.37
CA THR A 110 -3.35 12.53 6.03
C THR A 110 -3.82 11.72 4.81
N LEU A 111 -5.13 11.48 4.68
CA LEU A 111 -5.73 10.86 3.48
C LEU A 111 -5.59 11.74 2.23
N GLU A 112 -5.63 13.07 2.38
CA GLU A 112 -5.58 14.02 1.27
C GLU A 112 -4.17 14.29 0.75
N THR A 113 -3.16 14.20 1.61
CA THR A 113 -1.78 14.51 1.26
C THR A 113 -0.96 13.23 1.10
N GLU A 114 -0.66 12.58 2.21
CA GLU A 114 0.35 11.52 2.26
C GLU A 114 -0.15 10.23 1.63
N VAL A 115 -1.35 9.78 1.99
CA VAL A 115 -1.92 8.53 1.47
C VAL A 115 -2.15 8.65 -0.03
N LEU A 116 -2.69 9.78 -0.49
CA LEU A 116 -2.87 10.07 -1.92
C LEU A 116 -1.53 10.00 -2.68
N ALA A 117 -0.47 10.58 -2.13
CA ALA A 117 0.85 10.54 -2.75
C ALA A 117 1.40 9.11 -2.80
N LEU A 118 1.29 8.36 -1.70
CA LEU A 118 1.74 6.98 -1.61
C LEU A 118 0.98 6.05 -2.56
N GLY A 119 -0.35 6.16 -2.62
CA GLY A 119 -1.17 5.31 -3.50
C GLY A 119 -0.95 5.59 -4.99
N LYS A 120 -0.64 6.84 -5.37
CA LYS A 120 -0.22 7.17 -6.75
C LYS A 120 1.09 6.49 -7.15
N LEU A 121 2.01 6.33 -6.20
CA LEU A 121 3.30 5.66 -6.43
C LEU A 121 3.18 4.12 -6.35
N ALA A 122 2.21 3.62 -5.58
CA ALA A 122 2.05 2.20 -5.27
C ALA A 122 1.17 1.41 -6.26
N GLY A 123 0.63 2.03 -7.32
CA GLY A 123 -0.31 1.38 -8.23
C GLY A 123 0.18 0.08 -8.88
N ALA A 124 1.51 -0.11 -9.03
CA ALA A 124 2.11 -1.39 -9.40
C ALA A 124 3.66 -1.39 -9.30
N PRO A 125 4.29 -1.11 -8.15
CA PRO A 125 5.75 -0.92 -8.08
C PRO A 125 6.51 -2.18 -8.51
N ARG A 126 5.92 -3.36 -8.30
CA ARG A 126 6.47 -4.66 -8.72
C ARG A 126 6.47 -4.86 -10.25
N GLU A 127 5.65 -4.11 -11.00
CA GLU A 127 5.61 -4.21 -12.46
C GLU A 127 6.87 -3.69 -13.12
N LEU A 128 7.55 -2.71 -12.51
CA LEU A 128 8.82 -2.19 -13.01
C LEU A 128 9.91 -3.29 -12.96
N VAL A 129 9.99 -4.02 -11.85
CA VAL A 129 10.88 -5.18 -11.70
C VAL A 129 10.46 -6.32 -12.64
N ARG A 130 9.16 -6.56 -12.81
CA ARG A 130 8.66 -7.56 -13.77
C ARG A 130 8.97 -7.19 -15.21
N HIS A 131 8.96 -5.89 -15.53
CA HIS A 131 9.31 -5.38 -16.85
C HIS A 131 10.80 -5.54 -17.13
N SER A 132 11.66 -5.09 -16.22
CA SER A 132 13.11 -5.24 -16.37
C SER A 132 13.57 -6.70 -16.40
N SER A 133 12.92 -7.59 -15.63
CA SER A 133 13.13 -9.04 -15.74
C SER A 133 12.73 -9.60 -17.11
N ARG A 134 11.65 -9.09 -17.72
CA ARG A 134 11.23 -9.49 -19.08
C ARG A 134 12.22 -8.99 -20.13
N GLU A 135 12.66 -7.74 -20.04
CA GLU A 135 13.68 -7.20 -20.95
C GLU A 135 14.96 -8.05 -20.95
N LEU A 136 15.41 -8.54 -19.79
CA LEU A 136 16.56 -9.45 -19.70
C LEU A 136 16.29 -10.82 -20.36
N ARG A 137 15.09 -11.38 -20.24
CA ARG A 137 14.72 -12.62 -20.95
C ARG A 137 14.65 -12.41 -22.46
N ASP A 138 14.08 -11.30 -22.91
CA ASP A 138 13.99 -10.96 -24.33
C ASP A 138 15.38 -10.78 -24.92
N LEU A 139 16.29 -10.15 -24.18
CA LEU A 139 17.68 -10.05 -24.58
C LEU A 139 18.37 -11.42 -24.67
N ASN A 140 18.07 -12.33 -23.74
CA ASN A 140 18.56 -13.69 -23.80
C ASN A 140 18.04 -14.47 -25.02
N ALA A 141 16.78 -14.27 -25.41
CA ALA A 141 16.23 -14.83 -26.64
C ALA A 141 17.01 -14.32 -27.87
N ARG A 142 17.31 -13.02 -27.92
CA ARG A 142 18.13 -12.42 -28.98
C ARG A 142 19.56 -12.97 -29.02
N PHE A 143 20.17 -13.31 -27.88
CA PHE A 143 21.45 -14.01 -27.87
C PHE A 143 21.35 -15.38 -28.53
N TYR A 144 20.30 -16.16 -28.25
CA TYR A 144 20.10 -17.43 -28.92
C TYR A 144 19.86 -17.28 -30.42
N GLU A 145 19.12 -16.27 -30.85
CA GLU A 145 18.93 -15.93 -32.27
C GLU A 145 20.27 -15.56 -32.94
N TYR A 146 21.09 -14.74 -32.29
CA TYR A 146 22.45 -14.40 -32.75
C TYR A 146 23.31 -15.66 -32.96
N ILE A 147 23.27 -16.62 -32.03
CA ILE A 147 24.05 -17.85 -32.13
C ILE A 147 23.49 -18.76 -33.24
N ALA A 148 22.16 -18.91 -33.31
CA ALA A 148 21.49 -19.73 -34.31
C ALA A 148 21.68 -19.21 -35.74
N GLY A 149 21.75 -17.89 -35.92
CA GLY A 149 22.01 -17.24 -37.21
C GLY A 149 23.47 -17.26 -37.66
N SER A 150 24.38 -17.88 -36.91
CA SER A 150 25.79 -18.00 -37.31
C SER A 150 26.05 -19.24 -38.17
N GLU A 151 26.65 -19.07 -39.34
CA GLU A 151 27.20 -20.17 -40.15
C GLU A 151 28.61 -20.51 -39.64
N SER A 152 28.71 -21.03 -38.41
CA SER A 152 30.03 -21.48 -37.94
C SER A 152 30.24 -22.94 -38.33
N ASP A 153 31.23 -23.20 -39.19
CA ASP A 153 31.90 -24.51 -39.33
C ASP A 153 32.53 -24.98 -37.99
N ARG A 154 32.51 -24.12 -36.98
CA ARG A 154 33.06 -24.30 -35.63
C ARG A 154 31.96 -24.63 -34.62
N SER A 155 31.40 -25.83 -34.72
CA SER A 155 30.42 -26.36 -33.76
C SER A 155 30.83 -26.16 -32.29
N ALA A 156 32.14 -26.21 -31.98
CA ALA A 156 32.66 -25.97 -30.64
C ALA A 156 32.50 -24.51 -30.16
N LEU A 157 32.71 -23.52 -31.03
CA LEU A 157 32.56 -22.10 -30.66
C LEU A 157 31.09 -21.76 -30.45
N ALA A 158 30.19 -22.18 -31.35
CA ALA A 158 28.76 -22.01 -31.16
C ALA A 158 28.27 -22.65 -29.85
N ALA A 159 28.74 -23.86 -29.54
CA ALA A 159 28.44 -24.53 -28.27
C ALA A 159 28.92 -23.73 -27.04
N GLU A 160 30.09 -23.09 -27.14
CA GLU A 160 30.58 -22.20 -26.09
C GLU A 160 29.64 -21.00 -25.91
N HIS A 161 29.28 -20.28 -26.98
CA HIS A 161 28.31 -19.18 -26.87
C HIS A 161 26.95 -19.61 -26.31
N TYR A 162 26.44 -20.79 -26.70
CA TYR A 162 25.22 -21.36 -26.13
C TYR A 162 25.34 -21.58 -24.62
N SER A 163 26.51 -22.03 -24.14
CA SER A 163 26.76 -22.21 -22.71
C SER A 163 26.71 -20.88 -21.93
N TYR A 164 27.24 -19.80 -22.51
CA TYR A 164 27.16 -18.47 -21.91
C TYR A 164 25.74 -17.91 -21.90
N ALA A 165 24.99 -18.05 -23.01
CA ALA A 165 23.58 -17.65 -23.07
C ALA A 165 22.73 -18.40 -22.02
N ARG A 166 22.97 -19.71 -21.90
CA ARG A 166 22.30 -20.53 -20.89
C ARG A 166 22.63 -20.08 -19.46
N LEU A 167 23.90 -19.85 -19.14
CA LEU A 167 24.30 -19.36 -17.82
C LEU A 167 23.70 -17.98 -17.53
N PHE A 168 23.67 -17.08 -18.52
CA PHE A 168 23.04 -15.78 -18.38
C PHE A 168 21.55 -15.91 -18.01
N GLN A 169 20.84 -16.83 -18.67
CA GLN A 169 19.46 -17.15 -18.35
C GLN A 169 19.29 -17.67 -16.92
N GLU A 170 20.08 -18.67 -16.54
CA GLU A 170 19.99 -19.32 -15.22
C GLU A 170 20.21 -18.30 -14.09
N LEU A 171 21.25 -17.46 -14.21
CA LEU A 171 21.54 -16.39 -13.24
C LEU A 171 20.43 -15.33 -13.22
N THR A 172 19.90 -14.93 -14.38
CA THR A 172 18.80 -13.94 -14.47
C THR A 172 17.51 -14.46 -13.82
N GLU A 173 17.19 -15.74 -14.01
CA GLU A 173 16.05 -16.40 -13.39
C GLU A 173 16.23 -16.52 -11.87
N SER A 174 17.43 -16.87 -11.42
CA SER A 174 17.82 -16.91 -10.01
C SER A 174 17.67 -15.54 -9.35
N ALA A 175 18.27 -14.50 -9.94
CA ALA A 175 18.14 -13.11 -9.49
C ALA A 175 16.68 -12.64 -9.43
N THR A 176 15.87 -13.01 -10.44
CA THR A 176 14.43 -12.71 -10.45
C THR A 176 13.68 -13.39 -9.30
N SER A 177 14.00 -14.65 -9.00
CA SER A 177 13.41 -15.40 -7.89
C SER A 177 13.76 -14.80 -6.53
N TYR A 178 15.03 -14.44 -6.33
CA TYR A 178 15.46 -13.74 -5.12
C TYR A 178 14.85 -12.35 -5.02
N ALA A 179 14.73 -11.59 -6.12
CA ALA A 179 14.06 -10.30 -6.14
C ALA A 179 12.61 -10.40 -5.67
N LYS A 180 11.85 -11.40 -6.14
CA LYS A 180 10.49 -11.65 -5.65
C LYS A 180 10.49 -11.90 -4.14
N SER A 181 11.35 -12.79 -3.66
CA SER A 181 11.45 -13.16 -2.25
C SER A 181 11.88 -11.97 -1.37
N TYR A 182 12.78 -11.12 -1.86
CA TYR A 182 13.20 -9.89 -1.20
C TYR A 182 12.09 -8.85 -1.12
N LEU A 183 11.34 -8.65 -2.22
CA LEU A 183 10.23 -7.70 -2.24
C LEU A 183 9.05 -8.16 -1.37
N ASP A 184 8.85 -9.46 -1.22
CA ASP A 184 7.83 -10.05 -0.35
C ASP A 184 8.21 -9.97 1.13
N SER A 185 9.45 -10.33 1.49
CA SER A 185 9.86 -10.49 2.89
C SER A 185 10.65 -9.32 3.46
N GLY A 186 11.34 -8.55 2.62
CA GLY A 186 12.35 -7.58 3.05
C GLY A 186 13.62 -8.20 3.64
N ASN A 187 13.80 -9.52 3.56
CA ASN A 187 14.95 -10.20 4.12
C ASN A 187 16.23 -9.85 3.34
N ARG A 188 17.23 -9.31 4.04
CA ARG A 188 18.52 -8.89 3.46
C ARG A 188 19.33 -10.05 2.87
N GLU A 189 19.13 -11.28 3.33
CA GLU A 189 19.78 -12.45 2.73
C GLU A 189 19.41 -12.56 1.24
N PHE A 190 18.15 -12.33 0.87
CA PHE A 190 17.77 -12.32 -0.55
C PHE A 190 18.39 -11.14 -1.30
N ARG A 191 18.57 -9.98 -0.66
CA ARG A 191 19.28 -8.85 -1.28
C ARG A 191 20.72 -9.19 -1.60
N LEU A 192 21.42 -9.86 -0.68
CA LEU A 192 22.79 -10.33 -0.88
C LEU A 192 22.85 -11.34 -2.03
N ARG A 193 21.94 -12.31 -2.07
CA ARG A 193 21.84 -13.25 -3.19
C ARG A 193 21.61 -12.55 -4.54
N ILE A 194 20.79 -11.51 -4.59
CA ILE A 194 20.62 -10.72 -5.82
C ILE A 194 21.95 -10.08 -6.23
N ASP A 195 22.69 -9.46 -5.31
CA ASP A 195 24.00 -8.88 -5.63
C ASP A 195 24.97 -9.93 -6.18
N GLU A 196 25.05 -11.09 -5.54
CA GLU A 196 25.90 -12.21 -5.97
C GLU A 196 25.56 -12.66 -7.41
N GLU A 197 24.28 -12.78 -7.73
CA GLU A 197 23.82 -13.17 -9.08
C GLU A 197 24.13 -12.07 -10.11
N LEU A 198 23.90 -10.80 -9.79
CA LEU A 198 24.18 -9.68 -10.70
C LEU A 198 25.68 -9.51 -10.95
N GLU A 199 26.52 -9.70 -9.93
CA GLU A 199 27.98 -9.71 -10.06
C GLU A 199 28.44 -10.89 -10.92
N SER A 200 27.85 -12.07 -10.71
CA SER A 200 28.12 -13.26 -11.52
C SER A 200 27.75 -13.05 -12.99
N ILE A 201 26.63 -12.38 -13.27
CA ILE A 201 26.25 -12.00 -14.63
C ILE A 201 27.25 -11.02 -15.22
N ASP A 202 27.65 -9.97 -14.49
CA ASP A 202 28.61 -8.99 -15.01
C ASP A 202 29.94 -9.65 -15.38
N TYR A 203 30.43 -10.55 -14.53
CA TYR A 203 31.61 -11.36 -14.79
C TYR A 203 31.43 -12.29 -16.00
N LEU A 204 30.29 -12.97 -16.11
CA LEU A 204 29.94 -13.80 -17.26
C LEU A 204 29.98 -12.97 -18.55
N LEU A 205 29.40 -11.77 -18.56
CA LEU A 205 29.40 -10.88 -19.72
C LEU A 205 30.81 -10.40 -20.09
N GLN A 206 31.70 -10.16 -19.11
CA GLN A 206 33.11 -9.84 -19.37
C GLN A 206 33.85 -11.00 -20.03
N ARG A 207 33.62 -12.22 -19.54
CA ARG A 207 34.18 -13.44 -20.13
C ARG A 207 33.64 -13.69 -21.53
N TRP A 208 32.32 -13.53 -21.73
CA TRP A 208 31.68 -13.69 -23.02
C TRP A 208 32.24 -12.72 -24.06
N GLN A 209 32.50 -11.46 -23.67
CA GLN A 209 33.11 -10.46 -24.54
C GLN A 209 34.50 -10.85 -25.06
N SER A 210 35.22 -11.70 -24.33
CA SER A 210 36.56 -12.16 -24.71
C SER A 210 36.55 -13.36 -25.67
N LEU A 211 35.38 -13.94 -25.96
CA LEU A 211 35.28 -15.05 -26.90
C LEU A 211 35.50 -14.57 -28.34
N ASP A 212 36.02 -15.48 -29.17
CA ASP A 212 36.03 -15.30 -30.60
C ASP A 212 34.61 -15.07 -31.11
N ARG A 213 34.46 -14.14 -32.05
CA ARG A 213 33.14 -13.80 -32.57
C ARG A 213 32.64 -14.92 -33.49
N LEU A 214 31.35 -15.21 -33.40
CA LEU A 214 30.68 -15.99 -34.44
C LEU A 214 30.56 -15.11 -35.69
N ASP A 215 30.96 -15.66 -36.83
CA ASP A 215 30.70 -15.06 -38.13
C ASP A 215 29.18 -15.10 -38.37
N SER A 216 28.53 -13.95 -38.23
CA SER A 216 27.09 -13.80 -38.47
C SER A 216 26.88 -13.25 -39.88
N PHE A 217 26.18 -13.99 -40.75
CA PHE A 217 25.59 -13.40 -41.95
C PHE A 217 24.25 -12.75 -41.60
N ILE A 218 23.99 -11.60 -42.22
CA ILE A 218 22.66 -10.97 -42.23
C ILE A 218 21.79 -11.83 -43.14
N TYR A 219 20.93 -12.68 -42.58
CA TYR A 219 19.80 -13.24 -43.34
C TYR A 219 18.57 -13.40 -42.47
N GLU A 220 17.56 -12.60 -42.76
CA GLU A 220 16.25 -13.12 -43.10
C GLU A 220 15.54 -12.11 -44.00
N ALA A 221 15.26 -12.51 -45.25
CA ALA A 221 14.24 -11.86 -46.05
C ALA A 221 12.91 -12.49 -45.63
N GLU A 222 12.19 -11.88 -44.70
CA GLU A 222 10.77 -12.18 -44.58
C GLU A 222 10.12 -11.77 -45.91
N THR A 223 9.71 -12.75 -46.72
CA THR A 223 8.89 -12.46 -47.90
C THR A 223 7.51 -12.07 -47.38
N ARG A 224 7.34 -10.80 -47.02
CA ARG A 224 6.03 -10.25 -46.68
C ARG A 224 5.27 -10.14 -48.00
N TYR A 225 4.36 -11.08 -48.28
CA TYR A 225 3.47 -11.01 -49.44
C TYR A 225 2.69 -9.69 -49.40
N SER A 226 3.19 -8.69 -50.13
CA SER A 226 2.50 -7.43 -50.34
C SER A 226 1.34 -7.68 -51.29
N LEU A 227 0.12 -7.28 -50.90
CA LEU A 227 -1.08 -7.34 -51.76
C LEU A 227 -0.96 -6.48 -53.03
N TRP A 228 0.13 -5.71 -53.19
CA TRP A 228 0.35 -4.73 -54.25
C TRP A 228 1.67 -4.87 -55.01
N GLY A 229 2.32 -6.04 -54.96
CA GLY A 229 3.27 -6.46 -56.00
C GLY A 229 4.67 -5.83 -56.01
N ASP A 230 5.14 -5.24 -54.91
CA ASP A 230 6.57 -5.02 -54.68
C ASP A 230 7.03 -5.96 -53.57
N ASP A 231 7.84 -6.96 -53.96
CA ASP A 231 8.54 -7.88 -53.06
C ASP A 231 9.82 -7.18 -52.54
N ASP A 232 9.66 -6.22 -51.63
CA ASP A 232 10.81 -5.63 -50.94
C ASP A 232 11.32 -6.61 -49.89
N GLN A 233 12.50 -7.19 -50.13
CA GLN A 233 13.23 -7.98 -49.15
C GLN A 233 13.77 -7.05 -48.04
N GLU A 234 13.09 -7.00 -46.89
CA GLU A 234 13.57 -6.30 -45.71
C GLU A 234 14.70 -7.14 -45.07
N MET A 235 15.95 -6.68 -45.15
CA MET A 235 17.09 -7.37 -44.54
C MET A 235 17.09 -7.17 -43.02
N VAL A 236 16.88 -8.24 -42.25
CA VAL A 236 17.00 -8.21 -40.78
C VAL A 236 18.48 -8.15 -40.38
N ARG A 237 18.92 -6.99 -39.86
CA ARG A 237 20.27 -6.80 -39.32
C ARG A 237 20.41 -7.52 -37.98
N ILE A 238 21.24 -8.56 -37.93
CA ILE A 238 21.70 -9.13 -36.66
C ILE A 238 22.62 -8.11 -35.97
N GLU A 239 22.30 -7.69 -34.75
CA GLU A 239 23.13 -6.75 -33.99
C GLU A 239 24.49 -7.41 -33.65
N PRO A 240 25.59 -6.65 -33.62
CA PRO A 240 26.87 -7.18 -33.16
C PRO A 240 26.78 -7.68 -31.71
N LEU A 241 27.42 -8.81 -31.40
CA LEU A 241 27.51 -9.35 -30.04
C LEU A 241 27.87 -8.30 -28.98
N ALA A 242 28.80 -7.38 -29.30
CA ALA A 242 29.20 -6.31 -28.39
C ALA A 242 28.03 -5.41 -27.97
N GLU A 243 27.10 -5.14 -28.89
CA GLU A 243 25.89 -4.32 -28.64
C GLU A 243 24.92 -5.06 -27.72
N TYR A 244 24.68 -6.36 -27.94
CA TYR A 244 23.87 -7.17 -27.03
C TYR A 244 24.48 -7.26 -25.62
N LEU A 245 25.81 -7.41 -25.52
CA LEU A 245 26.51 -7.45 -24.23
C LEU A 245 26.41 -6.10 -23.49
N GLU A 246 26.49 -4.97 -24.20
CA GLU A 246 26.28 -3.65 -23.62
C GLU A 246 24.83 -3.46 -23.14
N GLN A 247 23.85 -3.85 -23.96
CA GLN A 247 22.44 -3.86 -23.58
C GLN A 247 22.20 -4.74 -22.35
N ALA A 248 22.89 -5.89 -22.24
CA ALA A 248 22.80 -6.78 -21.09
C ALA A 248 23.32 -6.10 -19.82
N ARG A 249 24.50 -5.47 -19.89
CA ARG A 249 25.06 -4.69 -18.78
C ARG A 249 24.14 -3.56 -18.35
N TYR A 250 23.56 -2.83 -19.30
CA TYR A 250 22.57 -1.81 -18.98
C TYR A 250 21.33 -2.41 -18.30
N GLY A 251 20.82 -3.53 -18.85
CA GLY A 251 19.66 -4.25 -18.34
C GLY A 251 19.83 -4.72 -16.90
N ILE A 252 20.98 -5.32 -16.56
CA ILE A 252 21.24 -5.80 -15.18
C ILE A 252 21.34 -4.64 -14.18
N ASN A 253 21.99 -3.54 -14.57
CA ASN A 253 22.11 -2.35 -13.73
C ASN A 253 20.73 -1.71 -13.50
N ARG A 254 19.91 -1.64 -14.55
CA ARG A 254 18.53 -1.18 -14.44
C ARG A 254 17.73 -2.11 -13.54
N PHE A 255 17.78 -3.43 -13.74
CA PHE A 255 17.08 -4.41 -12.92
C PHE A 255 17.40 -4.26 -11.43
N GLY A 256 18.68 -4.14 -11.06
CA GLY A 256 19.09 -3.87 -9.67
C GLY A 256 18.50 -2.56 -9.12
N ARG A 257 18.58 -1.46 -9.87
CA ARG A 257 17.99 -0.17 -9.46
C ARG A 257 16.48 -0.23 -9.29
N GLU A 258 15.76 -0.91 -10.18
CA GLU A 258 14.31 -1.07 -10.09
C GLU A 258 13.91 -1.86 -8.83
N ILE A 259 14.70 -2.85 -8.42
CA ILE A 259 14.47 -3.60 -7.17
C ILE A 259 14.59 -2.67 -5.95
N ASP A 260 15.67 -1.89 -5.88
CA ASP A 260 15.90 -0.97 -4.76
C ASP A 260 14.82 0.12 -4.69
N ALA A 261 14.48 0.72 -5.84
CA ALA A 261 13.40 1.70 -5.92
C ALA A 261 12.05 1.10 -5.49
N THR A 262 11.71 -0.10 -5.98
CA THR A 262 10.50 -0.82 -5.61
C THR A 262 10.46 -1.13 -4.11
N ARG A 263 11.59 -1.51 -3.51
CA ARG A 263 11.67 -1.78 -2.07
C ARG A 263 11.45 -0.52 -1.24
N GLN A 264 12.04 0.60 -1.64
CA GLN A 264 11.82 1.90 -0.98
C GLN A 264 10.34 2.30 -1.01
N LEU A 265 9.67 2.12 -2.15
CA LEU A 265 8.23 2.38 -2.26
C LEU A 265 7.40 1.49 -1.32
N ILE A 266 7.72 0.20 -1.24
CA ILE A 266 7.06 -0.73 -0.30
C ILE A 266 7.28 -0.29 1.15
N GLN A 267 8.51 0.12 1.52
CA GLN A 267 8.81 0.59 2.88
C GLN A 267 8.06 1.89 3.22
N GLN A 268 8.02 2.85 2.30
CA GLN A 268 7.27 4.09 2.49
C GLN A 268 5.77 3.83 2.66
N ARG A 269 5.22 2.91 1.88
CA ARG A 269 3.82 2.44 2.02
C ARG A 269 3.57 1.84 3.40
N ASP A 270 4.42 0.91 3.84
CA ASP A 270 4.25 0.22 5.12
C ASP A 270 4.40 1.20 6.31
N GLN A 271 5.33 2.15 6.22
CA GLN A 271 5.47 3.24 7.20
C GLN A 271 4.26 4.19 7.20
N GLY A 272 3.67 4.47 6.04
CA GLY A 272 2.43 5.24 5.93
C GLY A 272 1.27 4.55 6.63
N LEU A 273 1.11 3.23 6.42
CA LEU A 273 0.10 2.42 7.10
C LEU A 273 0.30 2.39 8.62
N LEU A 274 1.53 2.20 9.09
CA LEU A 274 1.83 2.18 10.52
C LEU A 274 1.48 3.53 11.18
N ARG A 275 1.82 4.65 10.53
CA ARG A 275 1.48 5.98 11.04
C ARG A 275 -0.03 6.20 11.13
N LEU A 276 -0.81 5.73 10.14
CA LEU A 276 -2.27 5.78 10.21
C LEU A 276 -2.84 4.94 11.34
N GLN A 277 -2.28 3.75 11.58
CA GLN A 277 -2.66 2.90 12.71
C GLN A 277 -2.39 3.61 14.04
N GLN A 278 -1.20 4.18 14.21
CA GLN A 278 -0.83 4.94 15.41
C GLN A 278 -1.73 6.15 15.64
N GLN A 279 -2.08 6.89 14.57
CA GLN A 279 -3.05 7.99 14.67
C GLN A 279 -4.40 7.48 15.16
N THR A 280 -4.86 6.34 14.66
CA THR A 280 -6.15 5.74 15.09
C THR A 280 -6.11 5.25 16.53
N GLU A 281 -5.00 4.69 16.98
CA GLU A 281 -4.79 4.31 18.38
C GLU A 281 -4.75 5.54 19.30
N THR A 282 -4.14 6.64 18.85
CA THR A 282 -4.11 7.92 19.58
C THR A 282 -5.52 8.50 19.70
N VAL A 283 -6.32 8.40 18.63
CA VAL A 283 -7.74 8.73 18.65
C VAL A 283 -8.47 7.92 19.70
N ALA A 284 -8.24 6.60 19.72
CA ALA A 284 -8.87 5.72 20.69
C ALA A 284 -8.48 6.08 22.14
N SER A 285 -7.20 6.37 22.40
CA SER A 285 -6.71 6.67 23.75
C SER A 285 -7.20 8.00 24.31
N GLU A 286 -7.16 9.08 23.53
CA GLU A 286 -7.63 10.39 24.03
C GLU A 286 -9.15 10.42 24.28
N LEU A 287 -9.90 9.61 23.54
CA LEU A 287 -11.34 9.44 23.77
C LEU A 287 -11.62 8.58 25.02
N MET A 288 -10.80 7.57 25.32
CA MET A 288 -10.85 6.85 26.61
C MET A 288 -10.52 7.76 27.79
N ASP A 289 -9.54 8.66 27.65
CA ASP A 289 -9.18 9.62 28.70
C ASP A 289 -10.31 10.61 29.01
N LEU A 290 -11.13 10.96 28.02
CA LEU A 290 -12.34 11.76 28.23
C LEU A 290 -13.43 10.96 28.94
N GLN A 291 -13.56 9.67 28.65
CA GLN A 291 -14.47 8.78 29.35
C GLN A 291 -14.12 8.67 30.84
N GLN A 292 -12.84 8.59 31.21
CA GLN A 292 -12.42 8.51 32.62
C GLN A 292 -12.57 9.82 33.40
N LYS A 293 -12.76 10.94 32.70
CA LYS A 293 -12.92 12.28 33.29
C LYS A 293 -14.38 12.70 33.46
N LEU A 294 -15.32 11.91 32.94
CA LEU A 294 -16.76 11.99 33.22
C LEU A 294 -17.07 11.19 34.49
#